data_AF-A0A7X9ZQL4-F1
#
_entry.id   AF-A0A7X9ZQL4-F1
#
_cell.length_a   1.000
_cell.length_b   1.000
_cell.length_c   1.000
_cell.angle_alpha   90.00
_cell.angle_beta   90.00
_cell.angle_gamma   90.00
#
_symmetry.space_group_name_H-M   'P 1'
#
loop_
_entity.id
_entity.type
_entity.pdbx_description
1 polymer ?
#
loop_
_entity_poly.entity_id
_entity_poly.type
_entity_poly.pdbx_seq_one_letter_code
_entity_poly.pdbx_strand_id
1 'polypeptide(L)'
;MVSRWSGSAWLVARPGNGLGAAPGGQIGGGQAGLRIAWLIDPDRRIALFGRAVTPLQGKGREAALGVEWQPGRAPVRLVAEYRFAIDGGRSGPGLGLVAGTDSRIPAGFRLETYAQAGAIRRDRIEPYADGAARATRTVAHLGPARLALGGGVWGAAQRDAQRLDVGPSATLEVPLAGQNLRVALDWRQRVAGDARPGSGLALTLGSDF
;
A
#
# COMPACT_ATOMS: atom_id res chain seq x y z
N MET A 1 20.91 10.14 -16.87
CA MET A 1 19.82 11.00 -16.35
C MET A 1 18.93 10.14 -15.46
N VAL A 2 18.58 10.61 -14.26
CA VAL A 2 17.61 9.90 -13.41
C VAL A 2 16.25 9.98 -14.10
N SER A 3 15.54 8.86 -14.22
CA SER A 3 14.18 8.86 -14.76
C SER A 3 13.32 9.81 -13.92
N ARG A 4 12.62 10.74 -14.59
CA ARG A 4 11.66 11.62 -13.93
C ARG A 4 10.33 10.91 -13.67
N TRP A 5 10.13 9.72 -14.24
CA TRP A 5 8.94 8.91 -14.07
C TRP A 5 9.20 7.80 -13.06
N SER A 6 8.18 7.52 -12.25
CA SER A 6 8.10 6.32 -11.42
C SER A 6 6.67 5.76 -11.48
N GLY A 7 6.55 4.44 -11.49
CA GLY A 7 5.30 3.70 -11.53
C GLY A 7 5.31 2.58 -10.50
N SER A 8 4.13 2.27 -9.99
CA SER A 8 3.91 1.12 -9.12
C SER A 8 2.55 0.51 -9.44
N ALA A 9 2.49 -0.81 -9.63
CA ALA A 9 1.26 -1.56 -9.80
C ALA A 9 1.18 -2.67 -8.76
N TRP A 10 -0.01 -2.92 -8.21
CA TRP A 10 -0.20 -3.97 -7.23
C TRP A 10 -1.57 -4.64 -7.34
N LEU A 11 -1.63 -5.86 -6.82
CA LEU A 11 -2.85 -6.64 -6.63
C LEU A 11 -2.74 -7.37 -5.28
N VAL A 12 -3.78 -7.26 -4.46
CA VAL A 12 -3.95 -7.96 -3.20
C VAL A 12 -5.19 -8.83 -3.32
N ALA A 13 -5.00 -10.14 -3.35
CA ALA A 13 -6.07 -11.12 -3.32
C ALA A 13 -6.21 -11.69 -1.90
N ARG A 14 -7.43 -11.68 -1.38
CA ARG A 14 -7.73 -12.20 -0.05
C ARG A 14 -9.05 -12.97 -0.06
N PRO A 15 -9.10 -14.25 0.37
CA PRO A 15 -10.34 -15.00 0.45
C PRO A 15 -11.31 -14.45 1.50
N GLY A 16 -12.61 -14.52 1.21
CA GLY A 16 -13.71 -14.14 2.11
C GLY A 16 -14.50 -12.92 1.65
N ASN A 17 -15.76 -12.84 2.11
CA ASN A 17 -16.66 -11.72 1.82
C ASN A 17 -16.27 -10.51 2.68
N GLY A 18 -15.32 -9.72 2.22
CA GLY A 18 -15.46 -8.28 2.38
C GLY A 18 -16.53 -7.85 1.39
N LEU A 19 -17.61 -7.17 1.83
CA LEU A 19 -18.32 -6.28 0.90
C LEU A 19 -17.24 -5.45 0.22
N GLY A 20 -17.23 -5.20 -1.09
CA GLY A 20 -16.31 -4.22 -1.68
C GLY A 20 -16.56 -2.82 -1.19
N ALA A 21 -15.56 -1.94 -1.31
CA ALA A 21 -15.54 -0.58 -0.79
C ALA A 21 -16.88 0.15 -0.93
N ALA A 22 -17.68 0.05 0.15
CA ALA A 22 -18.63 1.08 0.48
C ALA A 22 -17.88 2.44 0.52
N PRO A 23 -18.56 3.54 0.20
CA PRO A 23 -17.91 4.83 -0.05
C PRO A 23 -17.02 5.24 1.13
N GLY A 24 -15.70 5.14 0.96
CA GLY A 24 -14.75 5.18 2.08
C GLY A 24 -13.41 4.50 1.82
N GLY A 25 -13.39 3.41 1.03
CA GLY A 25 -12.19 2.58 0.80
C GLY A 25 -12.01 1.60 1.95
N GLN A 26 -12.05 0.30 1.71
CA GLN A 26 -12.13 -0.67 2.80
C GLN A 26 -10.80 -1.17 3.31
N ILE A 27 -10.79 -1.39 4.61
CA ILE A 27 -9.70 -2.00 5.34
C ILE A 27 -9.75 -3.52 5.17
N GLY A 28 -8.68 -4.09 4.63
CA GLY A 28 -8.39 -5.52 4.72
C GLY A 28 -8.98 -6.41 3.63
N GLY A 29 -9.79 -5.88 2.70
CA GLY A 29 -10.31 -6.60 1.53
C GLY A 29 -9.30 -6.71 0.37
N GLY A 30 -9.67 -7.47 -0.67
CA GLY A 30 -8.86 -7.58 -1.89
C GLY A 30 -9.01 -6.36 -2.80
N GLN A 31 -7.91 -5.90 -3.38
CA GLN A 31 -7.85 -4.71 -4.24
C GLN A 31 -6.73 -4.80 -5.27
N ALA A 32 -6.80 -3.98 -6.32
CA ALA A 32 -5.70 -3.74 -7.24
C ALA A 32 -5.54 -2.24 -7.44
N GLY A 33 -4.33 -1.81 -7.80
CA GLY A 33 -4.06 -0.41 -8.05
C GLY A 33 -2.86 -0.17 -8.94
N LEU A 34 -2.84 1.04 -9.47
CA LEU A 34 -1.77 1.60 -10.27
C LEU A 34 -1.51 3.01 -9.77
N ARG A 35 -0.24 3.40 -9.70
CA ARG A 35 0.20 4.76 -9.44
C ARG A 35 1.32 5.11 -10.39
N ILE A 36 1.29 6.33 -10.91
CA ILE A 36 2.33 6.92 -11.74
C ILE A 36 2.66 8.28 -11.15
N ALA A 37 3.94 8.61 -11.06
CA ALA A 37 4.42 9.91 -10.62
C ALA A 37 5.49 10.48 -11.54
N TRP A 38 5.49 11.80 -11.66
CA TRP A 38 6.42 12.59 -12.44
C TRP A 38 7.10 13.64 -11.56
N LEU A 39 8.42 13.52 -11.41
CA LEU A 39 9.26 14.39 -10.61
C LEU A 39 9.44 15.75 -11.30
N ILE A 40 8.64 16.73 -10.88
CA ILE A 40 8.62 18.08 -11.46
C ILE A 40 9.77 18.94 -10.97
N ASP A 41 10.21 18.73 -9.73
CA ASP A 41 11.36 19.41 -9.14
C ASP A 41 12.22 18.38 -8.37
N PRO A 42 13.30 17.86 -8.99
CA PRO A 42 14.16 16.88 -8.36
C PRO A 42 14.92 17.40 -7.14
N ASP A 43 15.32 18.67 -7.15
CA ASP A 43 16.10 19.28 -6.06
C ASP A 43 15.24 19.47 -4.81
N ARG A 44 13.96 19.85 -5.01
CA ARG A 44 12.97 19.99 -3.93
C ARG A 44 12.18 18.72 -3.65
N ARG A 45 12.39 17.66 -4.43
CA ARG A 45 11.69 16.37 -4.34
C ARG A 45 10.17 16.52 -4.39
N ILE A 46 9.70 17.27 -5.38
CA ILE A 46 8.27 17.49 -5.64
C ILE A 46 7.87 16.71 -6.89
N ALA A 47 6.81 15.92 -6.78
CA ALA A 47 6.26 15.15 -7.90
C ALA A 47 4.75 15.36 -8.04
N LEU A 48 4.29 15.35 -9.29
CA LEU A 48 2.87 15.15 -9.59
C LEU A 48 2.61 13.65 -9.63
N PHE A 49 1.43 13.20 -9.21
CA PHE A 49 1.06 11.80 -9.34
C PHE A 49 -0.40 11.62 -9.74
N GLY A 50 -0.65 10.49 -10.38
CA GLY A 50 -1.98 9.93 -10.56
C GLY A 50 -2.04 8.51 -10.02
N ARG A 51 -3.17 8.13 -9.43
CA ARG A 51 -3.42 6.76 -8.99
C ARG A 51 -4.83 6.32 -9.33
N ALA A 52 -5.00 5.03 -9.56
CA ALA A 52 -6.30 4.37 -9.67
C ALA A 52 -6.28 3.12 -8.79
N VAL A 53 -7.35 2.91 -8.04
CA VAL A 53 -7.51 1.77 -7.14
C VAL A 53 -8.90 1.20 -7.33
N THR A 54 -8.98 -0.13 -7.43
CA THR A 54 -10.23 -0.88 -7.53
C THR A 54 -10.25 -2.00 -6.49
N PRO A 55 -11.34 -2.14 -5.73
CA PRO A 55 -11.63 -3.38 -5.03
C PRO A 55 -11.75 -4.55 -6.03
N LEU A 56 -11.38 -5.76 -5.61
CA LEU A 56 -11.57 -6.96 -6.43
C LEU A 56 -13.02 -7.47 -6.43
N GLN A 57 -13.80 -7.06 -5.43
CA GLN A 57 -15.23 -7.35 -5.31
C GLN A 57 -15.94 -6.08 -4.82
N GLY A 58 -17.22 -5.92 -5.16
CA GLY A 58 -18.08 -4.77 -4.79
C GLY A 58 -17.70 -3.42 -5.42
N LYS A 59 -18.19 -2.32 -4.82
CA LYS A 59 -18.02 -0.93 -5.31
C LYS A 59 -16.83 -0.25 -4.65
N GLY A 60 -16.53 0.99 -5.01
CA GLY A 60 -15.54 1.89 -4.38
C GLY A 60 -14.24 2.01 -5.15
N ARG A 61 -14.32 1.91 -6.48
CA ARG A 61 -13.29 2.33 -7.42
C ARG A 61 -13.04 3.82 -7.25
N GLU A 62 -11.76 4.16 -7.24
CA GLU A 62 -11.33 5.53 -7.05
C GLU A 62 -10.14 5.84 -7.94
N ALA A 63 -10.10 7.06 -8.47
CA ALA A 63 -8.88 7.64 -9.02
C ALA A 63 -8.48 8.86 -8.18
N ALA A 64 -7.21 9.23 -8.20
CA ALA A 64 -6.78 10.49 -7.62
C ALA A 64 -5.66 11.13 -8.45
N LEU A 65 -5.61 12.45 -8.41
CA LEU A 65 -4.54 13.28 -8.95
C LEU A 65 -4.03 14.16 -7.83
N GLY A 66 -2.72 14.33 -7.72
CA GLY A 66 -2.15 15.08 -6.62
C GLY A 66 -0.70 15.48 -6.79
N VAL A 67 -0.21 16.16 -5.77
CA VAL A 67 1.18 16.56 -5.59
C VAL A 67 1.71 15.86 -4.35
N GLU A 68 2.93 15.37 -4.44
CA GLU A 68 3.69 14.91 -3.28
C GLU A 68 4.98 15.70 -3.13
N TRP A 69 5.36 15.92 -1.87
CA TRP A 69 6.57 16.63 -1.50
C TRP A 69 7.30 15.89 -0.40
N GLN A 70 8.58 15.58 -0.62
CA GLN A 70 9.45 14.99 0.40
C GLN A 70 10.35 16.06 1.03
N PRO A 71 10.00 16.61 2.20
CA PRO A 71 10.86 17.57 2.88
C PRO A 71 12.15 16.88 3.37
N GLY A 72 13.28 17.28 2.79
CA GLY A 72 14.61 16.82 3.21
C GLY A 72 14.88 15.34 2.88
N ARG A 73 15.61 14.67 3.77
CA ARG A 73 16.13 13.31 3.54
C ARG A 73 15.32 12.19 4.19
N ALA A 74 14.46 12.52 5.15
CA ALA A 74 13.58 11.53 5.78
C ALA A 74 12.66 10.91 4.72
N PRO A 75 12.35 9.60 4.79
CA PRO A 75 11.51 8.93 3.79
C PRO A 75 10.02 9.19 4.06
N VAL A 76 9.66 10.46 4.22
CA VAL A 76 8.32 10.95 4.52
C VAL A 76 7.89 11.92 3.43
N ARG A 77 6.74 11.67 2.82
CA ARG A 77 6.13 12.50 1.79
C ARG A 77 4.84 13.09 2.31
N LEU A 78 4.68 14.40 2.13
CA LEU A 78 3.40 15.09 2.28
C LEU A 78 2.64 14.98 0.97
N VAL A 79 1.34 14.72 1.04
CA VAL A 79 0.49 14.46 -0.11
C VAL A 79 -0.72 15.39 -0.06
N ALA A 80 -0.95 16.09 -1.16
CA ALA A 80 -2.20 16.80 -1.42
C ALA A 80 -2.82 16.24 -2.70
N GLU A 81 -4.05 15.76 -2.61
CA GLU A 81 -4.71 15.09 -3.74
C GLU A 81 -6.18 15.45 -3.85
N TYR A 82 -6.74 15.29 -5.04
CA TYR A 82 -8.17 15.25 -5.26
C TYR A 82 -8.58 13.82 -5.65
N ARG A 83 -9.49 13.24 -4.87
CA ARG A 83 -9.96 11.86 -5.03
C ARG A 83 -11.29 11.87 -5.77
N PHE A 84 -11.38 11.09 -6.83
CA PHE A 84 -12.54 10.90 -7.69
C PHE A 84 -13.21 9.57 -7.38
N ALA A 85 -14.42 9.61 -6.86
CA ALA A 85 -15.27 8.43 -6.72
C ALA A 85 -15.78 8.01 -8.10
N ILE A 86 -15.48 6.78 -8.55
CA ILE A 86 -15.82 6.31 -9.90
C ILE A 86 -17.14 5.54 -9.92
N ASP A 87 -17.37 4.64 -8.96
CA ASP A 87 -18.55 3.77 -8.93
C ASP A 87 -19.27 3.76 -7.57
N GLY A 88 -19.05 4.80 -6.75
CA GLY A 88 -19.77 5.02 -5.51
C GLY A 88 -19.08 6.02 -4.58
N GLY A 89 -19.89 6.79 -3.84
CA GLY A 89 -19.41 7.79 -2.88
C GLY A 89 -19.22 9.17 -3.48
N ARG A 90 -18.55 10.04 -2.72
CA ARG A 90 -18.27 11.42 -3.13
C ARG A 90 -16.79 11.64 -3.34
N SER A 91 -16.51 12.40 -4.39
CA SER A 91 -15.19 12.95 -4.65
C SER A 91 -14.85 14.05 -3.65
N GLY A 92 -13.58 14.32 -3.44
CA GLY A 92 -13.15 15.40 -2.56
C GLY A 92 -11.64 15.54 -2.41
N PRO A 93 -11.16 16.69 -1.92
CA PRO A 93 -9.76 16.91 -1.66
C PRO A 93 -9.31 16.14 -0.41
N GLY A 94 -8.04 15.72 -0.41
CA GLY A 94 -7.38 15.04 0.69
C GLY A 94 -6.01 15.63 0.96
N LEU A 95 -5.63 15.58 2.24
CA LEU A 95 -4.29 15.88 2.70
C LEU A 95 -3.80 14.74 3.58
N GLY A 96 -2.54 14.37 3.42
CA GLY A 96 -1.96 13.29 4.20
C GLY A 96 -0.45 13.24 4.13
N LEU A 97 0.08 12.19 4.71
CA LEU A 97 1.48 11.85 4.71
C LEU A 97 1.65 10.36 4.43
N VAL A 98 2.74 10.03 3.76
CA VAL A 98 3.15 8.66 3.45
C VAL A 98 4.61 8.49 3.86
N ALA A 99 4.92 7.45 4.61
CA ALA A 99 6.27 7.11 5.01
C ALA A 99 6.55 5.64 4.72
N GLY A 100 7.82 5.32 4.48
CA GLY A 100 8.23 3.94 4.31
C GLY A 100 9.74 3.77 4.45
N THR A 101 10.18 2.56 4.76
CA THR A 101 11.60 2.22 4.77
C THR A 101 11.82 0.84 4.20
N ASP A 102 12.99 0.65 3.63
CA ASP A 102 13.52 -0.63 3.23
C ASP A 102 14.98 -0.65 3.66
N SER A 103 15.29 -1.48 4.65
CA SER A 103 16.61 -1.49 5.27
C SER A 103 17.00 -2.88 5.74
N ARG A 104 18.31 -3.14 5.79
CA ARG A 104 18.84 -4.34 6.44
C ARG A 104 18.95 -4.07 7.93
N ILE A 105 18.43 -4.99 8.74
CA ILE A 105 18.54 -4.98 10.19
C ILE A 105 19.41 -6.17 10.65
N PRO A 106 19.81 -6.25 11.93
CA PRO A 106 20.66 -7.33 12.44
C PRO A 106 20.11 -8.74 12.14
N ALA A 107 20.99 -9.73 12.27
CA ALA A 107 20.68 -11.16 12.01
C ALA A 107 20.24 -11.48 10.56
N GLY A 108 20.58 -10.61 9.60
CA GLY A 108 20.33 -10.84 8.17
C GLY A 108 18.88 -10.62 7.75
N PHE A 109 18.09 -9.94 8.57
CA PHE A 109 16.72 -9.57 8.23
C PHE A 109 16.70 -8.29 7.39
N ARG A 110 15.70 -8.19 6.53
CA ARG A 110 15.29 -6.98 5.83
C ARG A 110 13.98 -6.50 6.45
N LEU A 111 13.94 -5.24 6.83
CA LEU A 111 12.77 -4.55 7.35
C LEU A 111 12.18 -3.68 6.24
N GLU A 112 10.96 -4.00 5.86
CA GLU A 112 10.14 -3.21 4.96
C GLU A 112 9.00 -2.59 5.78
N THR A 113 8.86 -1.27 5.75
CA THR A 113 7.73 -0.59 6.38
C THR A 113 7.04 0.35 5.42
N TYR A 114 5.75 0.51 5.64
CA TYR A 114 4.89 1.47 4.97
C TYR A 114 3.87 1.99 6.00
N ALA A 115 3.62 3.28 5.97
CA ALA A 115 2.55 3.89 6.74
C ALA A 115 2.00 5.10 6.00
N GLN A 116 0.70 5.32 6.10
CA GLN A 116 0.06 6.55 5.67
C GLN A 116 -0.99 6.99 6.67
N ALA A 117 -1.21 8.30 6.72
CA ALA A 117 -2.28 8.90 7.49
C ALA A 117 -2.74 10.18 6.79
N GLY A 118 -4.02 10.51 6.93
CA GLY A 118 -4.56 11.71 6.32
C GLY A 118 -6.04 11.90 6.60
N ALA A 119 -6.61 12.87 5.91
CA ALA A 119 -8.02 13.16 5.96
C ALA A 119 -8.53 13.58 4.58
N ILE A 120 -9.75 13.16 4.26
CA ILE A 120 -10.44 13.49 3.02
C ILE A 120 -11.64 14.35 3.37
N ARG A 121 -11.85 15.46 2.67
CA ARG A 121 -13.06 16.27 2.81
C ARG A 121 -14.09 15.80 1.78
N ARG A 122 -15.12 15.09 2.25
CA ARG A 122 -16.34 14.75 1.48
C ARG A 122 -17.52 15.53 2.10
N ASP A 123 -18.62 14.85 2.39
CA ASP A 123 -19.72 15.40 3.19
C ASP A 123 -19.25 15.83 4.59
N ARG A 124 -18.28 15.09 5.13
CA ARG A 124 -17.57 15.37 6.37
C ARG A 124 -16.08 15.11 6.18
N ILE A 125 -15.29 15.47 7.19
CA ILE A 125 -13.88 15.09 7.24
C ILE A 125 -13.80 13.61 7.59
N GLU A 126 -13.15 12.83 6.74
CA GLU A 126 -12.95 11.38 6.90
C GLU A 126 -11.47 11.10 7.15
N PRO A 127 -11.04 10.97 8.42
CA PRO A 127 -9.67 10.61 8.74
C PRO A 127 -9.42 9.14 8.42
N TYR A 128 -8.19 8.84 8.01
CA TYR A 128 -7.72 7.48 7.78
C TYR A 128 -6.26 7.34 8.20
N ALA A 129 -5.89 6.12 8.55
CA ALA A 129 -4.51 5.69 8.71
C ALA A 129 -4.38 4.23 8.30
N ASP A 130 -3.28 3.84 7.69
CA ASP A 130 -2.91 2.45 7.52
C ASP A 130 -1.40 2.27 7.47
N GLY A 131 -0.96 1.02 7.61
CA GLY A 131 0.45 0.69 7.54
C GLY A 131 0.72 -0.80 7.63
N ALA A 132 1.94 -1.14 7.28
CA ALA A 132 2.50 -2.48 7.34
C ALA A 132 3.97 -2.40 7.72
N ALA A 133 4.42 -3.37 8.51
CA ALA A 133 5.83 -3.63 8.76
C ALA A 133 6.08 -5.12 8.57
N ARG A 134 7.16 -5.47 7.88
CA ARG A 134 7.56 -6.85 7.63
C ARG A 134 9.06 -6.99 7.84
N ALA A 135 9.45 -8.01 8.60
CA ALA A 135 10.83 -8.43 8.74
C ALA A 135 10.99 -9.82 8.13
N THR A 136 11.80 -9.95 7.07
CA THR A 136 12.08 -11.23 6.42
C THR A 136 13.57 -11.50 6.30
N ARG A 137 13.95 -12.78 6.24
CA ARG A 137 15.30 -13.24 5.96
C ARG A 137 15.27 -14.11 4.72
N THR A 138 16.20 -13.90 3.79
CA THR A 138 16.37 -14.77 2.62
C THR A 138 16.73 -16.17 3.09
N VAL A 139 15.95 -17.16 2.67
CA VAL A 139 16.14 -18.58 3.02
C VAL A 139 16.58 -19.43 1.83
N ALA A 140 16.30 -18.99 0.61
CA ALA A 140 16.70 -19.70 -0.60
C ALA A 140 16.82 -18.76 -1.80
N HIS A 141 17.69 -19.16 -2.73
CA HIS A 141 17.78 -18.60 -4.08
C HIS A 141 17.26 -19.65 -5.07
N LEU A 142 16.27 -19.27 -5.88
CA LEU A 142 15.62 -20.13 -6.86
C LEU A 142 15.95 -19.59 -8.26
N GLY A 143 17.17 -19.89 -8.73
CA GLY A 143 17.74 -19.23 -9.91
C GLY A 143 17.88 -17.72 -9.66
N PRO A 144 17.27 -16.85 -10.50
CA PRO A 144 17.32 -15.41 -10.30
C PRO A 144 16.35 -14.93 -9.18
N ALA A 145 15.43 -15.78 -8.73
CA ALA A 145 14.44 -15.42 -7.72
C ALA A 145 14.97 -15.58 -6.29
N ARG A 146 14.49 -14.74 -5.37
CA ARG A 146 14.85 -14.80 -3.93
C ARG A 146 13.62 -15.11 -3.09
N LEU A 147 13.68 -16.21 -2.35
CA LEU A 147 12.68 -16.58 -1.36
C LEU A 147 13.13 -16.09 0.02
N ALA A 148 12.28 -15.32 0.68
CA ALA A 148 12.49 -14.88 2.06
C ALA A 148 11.27 -15.20 2.93
N LEU A 149 11.54 -15.54 4.19
CA LEU A 149 10.53 -15.88 5.19
C LEU A 149 10.68 -14.98 6.41
N GLY A 150 9.57 -14.73 7.10
CA GLY A 150 9.58 -13.98 8.35
C GLY A 150 8.18 -13.70 8.84
N GLY A 151 7.96 -12.49 9.34
CA GLY A 151 6.67 -12.09 9.90
C GLY A 151 6.38 -10.61 9.67
N GLY A 152 5.10 -10.25 9.84
CA GLY A 152 4.66 -8.88 9.69
C GLY A 152 3.54 -8.48 10.63
N VAL A 153 3.30 -7.18 10.65
CA VAL A 153 2.20 -6.50 11.33
C VAL A 153 1.58 -5.57 10.31
N TRP A 154 0.26 -5.47 10.30
CA TRP A 154 -0.44 -4.54 9.44
C TRP A 154 -1.66 -4.00 10.16
N GLY A 155 -1.89 -2.71 10.05
CA GLY A 155 -3.00 -2.03 10.67
C GLY A 155 -3.66 -1.05 9.72
N ALA A 156 -4.94 -0.83 9.92
CA ALA A 156 -5.62 0.29 9.30
C ALA A 156 -6.79 0.74 10.18
N ALA A 157 -7.07 2.04 10.12
CA ALA A 157 -8.14 2.68 10.86
C ALA A 157 -8.78 3.75 9.98
N GLN A 158 -10.09 3.73 9.97
CA GLN A 158 -11.00 4.74 9.42
C GLN A 158 -12.12 4.92 10.44
N ARG A 159 -12.96 5.94 10.23
CA ARG A 159 -14.00 6.31 11.18
C ARG A 159 -14.83 5.14 11.72
N ASP A 160 -15.25 4.24 10.83
CA ASP A 160 -16.21 3.17 11.15
C ASP A 160 -15.59 1.76 11.02
N ALA A 161 -14.28 1.67 10.79
CA ALA A 161 -13.60 0.40 10.59
C ALA A 161 -12.15 0.50 11.07
N GLN A 162 -11.73 -0.47 11.87
CA GLN A 162 -10.34 -0.57 12.30
C GLN A 162 -9.91 -2.02 12.36
N ARG A 163 -8.61 -2.24 12.21
CA ARG A 163 -8.05 -3.57 12.22
C ARG A 163 -6.56 -3.56 12.51
N LEU A 164 -6.11 -4.55 13.27
CA LEU A 164 -4.72 -4.92 13.43
C LEU A 164 -4.57 -6.42 13.21
N ASP A 165 -3.62 -6.78 12.38
CA ASP A 165 -3.28 -8.14 12.02
C ASP A 165 -1.78 -8.38 12.25
N VAL A 166 -1.41 -9.61 12.62
CA VAL A 166 -0.03 -10.10 12.71
C VAL A 166 0.09 -11.46 12.05
N GLY A 167 1.30 -11.90 11.69
CA GLY A 167 1.49 -13.28 11.27
C GLY A 167 2.70 -13.53 10.38
N PRO A 168 2.93 -14.80 10.02
CA PRO A 168 4.04 -15.18 9.16
C PRO A 168 3.88 -14.64 7.73
N SER A 169 5.01 -14.44 7.08
CA SER A 169 5.10 -13.94 5.72
C SER A 169 6.15 -14.71 4.92
N ALA A 170 5.80 -15.03 3.67
CA ALA A 170 6.71 -15.53 2.66
C ALA A 170 6.74 -14.55 1.47
N THR A 171 7.92 -14.16 1.02
CA THR A 171 8.09 -13.25 -0.11
C THR A 171 8.98 -13.87 -1.16
N LEU A 172 8.56 -13.79 -2.42
CA LEU A 172 9.34 -14.17 -3.58
C LEU A 172 9.60 -12.93 -4.43
N GLU A 173 10.86 -12.58 -4.61
CA GLU A 173 11.28 -11.52 -5.52
C GLU A 173 11.82 -12.13 -6.80
N VAL A 174 11.27 -11.72 -7.94
CA VAL A 174 11.63 -12.23 -9.26
C VAL A 174 12.06 -11.05 -10.14
N PRO A 175 13.33 -10.95 -10.52
CA PRO A 175 13.76 -9.97 -11.52
C PRO A 175 13.22 -10.40 -12.89
N LEU A 176 12.43 -9.55 -13.54
CA LEU A 176 11.77 -9.83 -14.80
C LEU A 176 11.87 -8.61 -15.72
N ALA A 177 12.51 -8.75 -16.88
CA ALA A 177 12.58 -7.72 -17.93
C ALA A 177 13.02 -6.32 -17.43
N GLY A 178 14.00 -6.27 -16.52
CA GLY A 178 14.51 -5.02 -15.94
C GLY A 178 13.67 -4.44 -14.79
N GLN A 179 12.58 -5.11 -14.41
CA GLN A 179 11.75 -4.79 -13.24
C GLN A 179 11.92 -5.85 -12.15
N ASN A 180 11.53 -5.53 -10.92
CA ASN A 180 11.46 -6.49 -9.83
C ASN A 180 10.00 -6.77 -9.49
N LEU A 181 9.53 -7.95 -9.89
CA LEU A 181 8.22 -8.45 -9.48
C LEU A 181 8.33 -9.02 -8.07
N ARG A 182 7.42 -8.62 -7.18
CA ARG A 182 7.35 -9.11 -5.81
C ARG A 182 6.02 -9.83 -5.58
N VAL A 183 6.11 -11.07 -5.13
CA VAL A 183 4.98 -11.86 -4.64
C VAL A 183 5.12 -12.00 -3.14
N ALA A 184 4.07 -11.72 -2.37
CA ALA A 184 4.03 -11.96 -0.94
C ALA A 184 2.81 -12.80 -0.58
N LEU A 185 3.01 -13.83 0.24
CA LEU A 185 1.96 -14.64 0.83
C LEU A 185 2.03 -14.47 2.34
N ASP A 186 0.98 -13.87 2.91
CA ASP A 186 0.91 -13.52 4.32
C ASP A 186 -0.25 -14.25 4.99
N TRP A 187 -0.01 -14.83 6.18
CA TRP A 187 -1.11 -15.14 7.08
C TRP A 187 -1.43 -13.90 7.92
N ARG A 188 -2.67 -13.44 7.83
CA ARG A 188 -3.14 -12.22 8.47
C ARG A 188 -4.02 -12.61 9.66
N GLN A 189 -3.42 -12.87 10.82
CA GLN A 189 -4.14 -13.16 12.06
C GLN A 189 -4.66 -11.85 12.65
N ARG A 190 -5.98 -11.67 12.67
CA ARG A 190 -6.60 -10.51 13.32
C ARG A 190 -6.45 -10.62 14.83
N VAL A 191 -5.88 -9.58 15.44
CA VAL A 191 -5.65 -9.47 16.88
C VAL A 191 -6.40 -8.28 17.50
N ALA A 192 -6.77 -7.28 16.69
CA ALA A 192 -7.66 -6.19 17.13
C ALA A 192 -8.52 -5.66 15.97
N GLY A 193 -9.63 -5.03 16.34
CA GLY A 193 -10.64 -4.53 15.41
C GLY A 193 -11.50 -5.64 14.81
N ASP A 194 -12.53 -5.23 14.06
CA ASP A 194 -13.61 -6.09 13.60
C ASP A 194 -13.81 -6.05 12.07
N ALA A 195 -13.04 -5.21 11.36
CA ALA A 195 -13.14 -5.08 9.92
C ALA A 195 -12.94 -6.43 9.21
N ARG A 196 -13.88 -6.78 8.33
CA ARG A 196 -13.89 -8.00 7.52
C ARG A 196 -12.87 -7.93 6.37
N PRO A 197 -12.40 -9.06 5.82
CA PRO A 197 -12.70 -10.46 6.20
C PRO A 197 -12.05 -10.88 7.52
N GLY A 198 -12.24 -12.12 7.99
CA GLY A 198 -11.59 -12.63 9.20
C GLY A 198 -10.07 -12.83 9.06
N SER A 199 -9.50 -13.64 9.94
CA SER A 199 -8.12 -14.13 9.79
C SER A 199 -8.01 -15.02 8.55
N GLY A 200 -6.88 -14.97 7.85
CA GLY A 200 -6.69 -15.78 6.64
C GLY A 200 -5.49 -15.37 5.81
N LEU A 201 -5.28 -16.09 4.71
CA LEU A 201 -4.23 -15.81 3.73
C LEU A 201 -4.51 -14.53 2.96
N ALA A 202 -3.46 -13.75 2.68
CA ALA A 202 -3.47 -12.66 1.72
C ALA A 202 -2.29 -12.84 0.76
N LEU A 203 -2.58 -12.79 -0.54
CA LEU A 203 -1.60 -12.83 -1.61
C LEU A 203 -1.44 -11.41 -2.16
N THR A 204 -0.22 -10.91 -2.20
CA THR A 204 0.11 -9.62 -2.81
C THR A 204 1.05 -9.83 -3.98
N LEU A 205 0.74 -9.21 -5.12
CA LEU A 205 1.61 -9.06 -6.27
C LEU A 205 1.91 -7.57 -6.43
N GLY A 206 3.18 -7.20 -6.63
CA GLY A 206 3.58 -5.81 -6.84
C GLY A 206 4.77 -5.69 -7.79
N SER A 207 4.81 -4.61 -8.55
CA SER A 207 5.95 -4.24 -9.39
C SER A 207 6.13 -2.72 -9.39
N ASP A 208 7.38 -2.28 -9.33
CA ASP A 208 7.79 -0.88 -9.43
C ASP A 208 8.65 -0.68 -10.68
N PHE A 209 8.50 0.44 -11.40
CA PHE A 209 9.20 0.74 -12.66
C PHE A 209 9.39 2.24 -12.93
#